data_AF-A0A9Q3F9G1-F1
#
_entry.id   AF-A0A9Q3F9G1-F1
#
_cell.length_a   1.000
_cell.length_b   1.000
_cell.length_c   1.000
_cell.angle_alpha   90.00
_cell.angle_beta   90.00
_cell.angle_gamma   90.00
#
_symmetry.space_group_name_H-M   'P 1'
#
loop_
_entity.id
_entity.type
_entity.pdbx_description
1 polymer ?
#
loop_
_entity_poly.entity_id
_entity_poly.type
_entity_poly.pdbx_seq_one_letter_code
_entity_poly.pdbx_strand_id
1 'polypeptide(L)'
;MLICLNLPPSERLKPENVYVSGIIPGLKEPTSLELNYLLMPLIKEHKELWQGYHFSPTLTGLSGSFIRVSILMAIVDVVAMGKLTGFISHSGNHFCNFCTIHKAQIEEIGPQFHYMCSYQNHKSTIAKGLQETPKQQQAIFSEYAMQDSILEDLPYWDATRMINLDLMHNLILGILKDHAALKLCIPESKSKIYFRSHRKFNDTNSSDSDSMTSNSSLDQITLREACSLRRDAAKIINESLPTTST
;
A
#
# COMPACT_ATOMS: atom_id res chain seq x y z
N MET A 1 5.59 2.48 9.31
CA MET A 1 4.88 3.23 10.36
C MET A 1 3.56 2.55 10.62
N LEU A 2 3.19 2.33 11.88
CA LEU A 2 1.92 1.75 12.29
C LEU A 2 1.13 2.77 13.12
N ILE A 3 -0.19 2.77 12.93
CA ILE A 3 -1.12 3.69 13.57
C ILE A 3 -2.22 2.87 14.25
N CYS A 4 -2.49 3.15 15.52
CA CYS A 4 -3.56 2.48 16.26
C CYS A 4 -4.94 3.02 15.86
N LEU A 5 -5.72 2.21 15.15
CA LEU A 5 -7.05 2.63 14.67
C LEU A 5 -8.12 2.69 15.76
N ASN A 6 -7.86 2.12 16.94
CA ASN A 6 -8.74 2.15 18.11
C ASN A 6 -8.80 3.54 18.75
N LEU A 7 -7.81 4.40 18.49
CA LEU A 7 -7.82 5.79 18.96
C LEU A 7 -8.79 6.64 18.13
N PRO A 8 -9.34 7.73 18.70
CA PRO A 8 -10.15 8.68 17.94
C PRO A 8 -9.32 9.37 16.85
N PRO A 9 -9.92 9.78 15.71
CA PRO A 9 -9.17 10.31 14.57
C PRO A 9 -8.22 11.46 14.88
N SER A 10 -8.57 12.34 15.83
CA SER A 10 -7.74 13.48 16.26
C SER A 10 -6.45 13.09 16.97
N GLU A 11 -6.36 11.85 17.47
CA GLU A 11 -5.23 11.39 18.30
C GLU A 11 -4.28 10.48 17.51
N ARG A 12 -4.77 9.80 16.47
CA ARG A 12 -4.04 8.74 15.76
C ARG A 12 -2.69 9.13 15.19
N LEU A 13 -2.60 10.35 14.67
CA LEU A 13 -1.41 10.85 13.97
C LEU A 13 -0.51 11.72 14.85
N LYS A 14 -0.82 11.83 16.16
CA LYS A 14 0.09 12.49 17.09
C LYS A 14 1.38 11.68 17.19
N PRO A 15 2.57 12.33 17.25
CA PRO A 15 3.85 11.61 17.31
C PRO A 15 3.92 10.56 18.43
N GLU A 16 3.28 10.81 19.58
CA GLU A 16 3.20 9.86 20.70
C GLU A 16 2.38 8.58 20.42
N ASN A 17 1.47 8.61 19.44
CA ASN A 17 0.57 7.49 19.10
C ASN A 17 0.97 6.76 17.81
N VAL A 18 2.12 7.14 17.23
CA VAL A 18 2.66 6.59 16.00
C VAL A 18 3.81 5.65 16.32
N TYR A 19 3.71 4.40 15.87
CA TYR A 19 4.76 3.40 16.09
C TYR A 19 5.62 3.23 14.84
N VAL A 20 6.93 3.48 14.98
CA VAL A 20 7.90 3.27 13.90
C VAL A 20 8.44 1.85 13.99
N SER A 21 7.85 0.95 13.21
CA SER A 21 8.19 -0.48 13.19
C SER A 21 9.52 -0.83 12.53
N GLY A 22 10.10 0.08 11.76
CA GLY A 22 11.33 -0.16 11.03
C GLY A 22 11.79 1.09 10.27
N ILE A 23 13.09 1.19 10.09
CA ILE A 23 13.76 2.23 9.29
C ILE A 23 14.55 1.48 8.22
N ILE A 24 14.32 1.81 6.95
CA ILE A 24 15.07 1.22 5.84
C ILE A 24 16.43 1.93 5.79
N PRO A 25 17.55 1.25 6.09
CA PRO A 25 18.86 1.87 6.03
C PRO A 25 19.34 1.91 4.58
N GLY A 26 19.58 3.09 4.01
CA GLY A 26 20.29 3.20 2.72
C GLY A 26 20.07 4.48 1.92
N LEU A 27 21.01 4.75 1.01
CA LEU A 27 20.90 5.74 -0.07
C LEU A 27 20.06 5.23 -1.26
N LYS A 28 19.85 3.91 -1.35
CA LYS A 28 19.14 3.24 -2.44
C LYS A 28 17.88 2.59 -1.92
N GLU A 29 16.87 2.55 -2.79
CA GLU A 29 15.60 1.90 -2.50
C GLU A 29 15.79 0.37 -2.38
N PRO A 30 15.20 -0.29 -1.36
CA PRO A 30 15.36 -1.72 -1.17
C PRO A 30 14.67 -2.53 -2.26
N THR A 31 15.23 -3.70 -2.55
CA THR A 31 14.57 -4.72 -3.37
C THR A 31 13.39 -5.35 -2.62
N SER A 32 12.47 -6.02 -3.33
CA SER A 32 11.34 -6.73 -2.70
C SER A 32 11.81 -7.76 -1.67
N LEU A 33 12.93 -8.45 -1.94
CA LEU A 33 13.49 -9.45 -1.04
C LEU A 33 14.06 -8.81 0.24
N GLU A 34 14.82 -7.71 0.11
CA GLU A 34 15.34 -6.97 1.27
C GLU A 34 14.22 -6.39 2.13
N LEU A 35 13.15 -5.89 1.49
CA LEU A 35 11.96 -5.41 2.19
C LEU A 35 11.28 -6.54 2.98
N ASN A 36 11.15 -7.73 2.38
CA ASN A 36 10.61 -8.89 3.07
C ASN A 36 11.42 -9.26 4.32
N TYR A 37 12.76 -9.28 4.21
CA TYR A 37 13.62 -9.55 5.37
C TYR A 37 13.50 -8.50 6.46
N LEU A 38 13.38 -7.22 6.08
CA LEU A 38 13.23 -6.12 7.04
C LEU A 38 11.90 -6.23 7.81
N LEU A 39 10.83 -6.64 7.13
CA LEU A 39 9.49 -6.75 7.72
C LEU A 39 9.25 -8.08 8.43
N MET A 40 10.05 -9.11 8.19
CA MET A 40 9.89 -10.46 8.76
C MET A 40 9.70 -10.46 10.30
N PRO A 41 10.48 -9.73 11.12
CA PRO A 41 10.25 -9.69 12.57
C PRO A 41 8.88 -9.13 12.92
N LEU A 42 8.47 -8.05 12.25
CA LEU A 42 7.18 -7.40 12.47
C LEU A 42 6.01 -8.33 12.14
N ILE A 43 6.11 -9.05 11.02
CA ILE A 43 5.07 -9.98 10.58
C ILE A 43 4.95 -11.17 11.51
N LYS A 44 6.08 -11.69 12.00
CA LYS A 44 6.09 -12.77 12.99
C LYS A 44 5.37 -12.36 14.27
N GLU A 45 5.69 -11.18 14.82
CA GLU A 45 5.00 -10.64 15.99
C GLU A 45 3.50 -10.45 15.75
N HIS A 46 3.11 -9.91 14.58
CA HIS A 46 1.69 -9.72 14.25
C HIS A 46 0.93 -11.04 14.09
N LYS A 47 1.60 -12.10 13.63
CA LYS A 47 1.01 -13.43 13.53
C LYS A 47 0.73 -14.04 14.91
N GLU A 48 1.61 -13.79 15.89
CA GLU A 48 1.41 -14.17 17.29
C GLU A 48 0.29 -13.33 17.93
N LEU A 49 0.33 -12.01 17.75
CA LEU A 49 -0.69 -11.08 18.28
C LEU A 49 -2.08 -11.30 17.67
N TRP A 50 -2.17 -11.89 16.48
CA TRP A 50 -3.45 -12.27 15.88
C TRP A 50 -4.13 -13.42 16.63
N GLN A 51 -3.37 -14.41 17.09
CA GLN A 51 -3.90 -15.47 17.95
C GLN A 51 -4.38 -14.88 19.29
N GLY A 52 -3.63 -13.89 19.76
CA GLY A 52 -3.93 -13.03 20.89
C GLY A 52 -2.93 -13.20 22.02
N TYR A 53 -2.80 -12.14 22.82
CA TYR A 53 -1.82 -12.05 23.89
C TYR A 53 -2.49 -11.65 25.20
N HIS A 54 -2.17 -12.37 26.28
CA HIS A 54 -2.61 -12.05 27.62
C HIS A 54 -1.55 -11.21 28.34
N PHE A 55 -1.88 -9.96 28.62
CA PHE A 55 -1.11 -9.13 29.53
C PHE A 55 -1.36 -9.53 30.98
N SER A 56 -0.29 -9.51 31.76
CA SER A 56 -0.36 -9.68 33.20
C SER A 56 -1.26 -8.61 33.83
N PRO A 57 -1.90 -8.93 34.97
CA PRO A 57 -2.64 -7.95 35.75
C PRO A 57 -1.84 -6.66 35.96
N THR A 58 -2.50 -5.53 35.76
CA THR A 58 -1.98 -4.20 36.08
C THR A 58 -2.71 -3.64 37.29
N LEU A 59 -2.20 -2.56 37.88
CA LEU A 59 -2.83 -1.91 39.05
C LEU A 59 -4.30 -1.51 38.79
N THR A 60 -4.63 -1.22 37.54
CA THR A 60 -5.98 -0.85 37.06
C THR A 60 -6.80 -2.04 36.56
N GLY A 61 -6.21 -3.22 36.40
CA GLY A 61 -6.85 -4.41 35.82
C GLY A 61 -6.32 -5.69 36.45
N LEU A 62 -6.91 -6.08 37.59
CA LEU A 62 -6.50 -7.23 38.40
C LEU A 62 -6.64 -8.60 37.68
N SER A 63 -7.44 -8.68 36.62
CA SER A 63 -7.65 -9.89 35.83
C SER A 63 -6.72 -10.01 34.61
N GLY A 64 -5.82 -9.05 34.41
CA GLY A 64 -5.05 -8.94 33.15
C GLY A 64 -5.91 -8.44 32.00
N SER A 65 -5.36 -8.45 30.80
CA SER A 65 -6.08 -8.02 29.59
C SER A 65 -5.68 -8.88 28.41
N PHE A 66 -6.67 -9.38 27.67
CA PHE A 66 -6.45 -10.10 26.42
C PHE A 66 -6.59 -9.14 25.25
N ILE A 67 -5.59 -9.11 24.37
CA ILE A 67 -5.65 -8.30 23.15
C ILE A 67 -5.41 -9.16 21.91
N ARG A 68 -5.93 -8.67 20.79
CA ARG A 68 -5.54 -9.11 19.45
C ARG A 68 -5.17 -7.89 18.62
N VAL A 69 -4.20 -8.07 17.72
CA VAL A 69 -3.76 -7.02 16.81
C VAL A 69 -3.85 -7.55 15.38
N SER A 70 -4.39 -6.71 14.49
CA SER A 70 -4.40 -6.96 13.05
C SER A 70 -4.01 -5.71 12.28
N ILE A 71 -3.28 -5.91 11.18
CA ILE A 71 -3.03 -4.85 10.21
C ILE A 71 -4.26 -4.74 9.32
N LEU A 72 -4.91 -3.59 9.32
CA LEU A 72 -6.13 -3.38 8.54
C LEU A 72 -5.83 -2.98 7.09
N MET A 73 -4.86 -2.10 6.90
CA MET A 73 -4.47 -1.60 5.59
C MET A 73 -3.05 -1.05 5.60
N ALA A 74 -2.38 -1.11 4.45
CA ALA A 74 -1.16 -0.36 4.20
C ALA A 74 -1.45 0.80 3.24
N ILE A 75 -0.95 1.99 3.59
CA ILE A 75 -0.98 3.18 2.73
C ILE A 75 0.41 3.35 2.15
N VAL A 76 0.52 3.26 0.83
CA VAL A 76 1.80 3.18 0.12
C VAL A 76 1.71 3.87 -1.24
N ASP A 77 2.82 4.38 -1.76
CA ASP A 77 2.90 4.80 -3.17
C ASP A 77 2.87 3.58 -4.11
N VAL A 78 2.72 3.80 -5.42
CA VAL A 78 2.62 2.71 -6.41
C VAL A 78 3.87 1.82 -6.46
N VAL A 79 5.06 2.36 -6.18
CA VAL A 79 6.31 1.60 -6.26
C VAL A 79 6.47 0.68 -5.05
N ALA A 80 6.30 1.23 -3.86
CA ALA A 80 6.30 0.50 -2.60
C ALA A 80 5.16 -0.52 -2.55
N MET A 81 4.00 -0.19 -3.12
CA MET A 81 2.85 -1.08 -3.24
C MET A 81 3.24 -2.40 -3.93
N GLY A 82 3.86 -2.34 -5.10
CA GLY A 82 4.28 -3.55 -5.82
C GLY A 82 5.21 -4.44 -5.00
N LYS A 83 6.22 -3.86 -4.36
CA LYS A 83 7.17 -4.58 -3.52
C LYS A 83 6.51 -5.20 -2.28
N LEU A 84 5.58 -4.49 -1.68
CA LEU A 84 4.90 -4.89 -0.45
C LEU A 84 3.83 -5.97 -0.71
N THR A 85 3.22 -5.98 -1.88
CA THR A 85 2.09 -6.87 -2.22
C THR A 85 2.49 -8.02 -3.12
N GLY A 86 3.71 -7.99 -3.66
CA GLY A 86 4.18 -8.95 -4.64
C GLY A 86 3.80 -8.59 -6.08
N PHE A 87 2.97 -7.59 -6.34
CA PHE A 87 2.64 -7.19 -7.70
C PHE A 87 3.82 -6.51 -8.41
N ILE A 88 3.98 -6.73 -9.72
CA ILE A 88 4.93 -5.95 -10.52
C ILE A 88 4.38 -4.54 -10.70
N SER A 89 5.29 -3.57 -10.56
CA SER A 89 5.02 -2.16 -10.81
C SER A 89 4.68 -1.89 -12.30
N HIS A 90 4.72 -0.63 -12.72
CA HIS A 90 4.42 -0.11 -14.06
C HIS A 90 5.12 -0.81 -15.26
N SER A 91 6.16 -1.62 -15.02
CA SER A 91 6.88 -2.35 -16.07
C SER A 91 6.19 -3.63 -16.53
N GLY A 92 5.25 -4.17 -15.76
CA GLY A 92 4.56 -5.42 -16.06
C GLY A 92 3.49 -5.30 -17.16
N ASN A 93 3.09 -6.45 -17.72
CA ASN A 93 1.94 -6.56 -18.61
C ASN A 93 0.62 -6.35 -17.84
N HIS A 94 0.55 -6.83 -16.60
CA HIS A 94 -0.46 -6.46 -15.61
C HIS A 94 0.19 -5.54 -14.59
N PHE A 95 -0.08 -4.25 -14.69
CA PHE A 95 0.59 -3.20 -13.93
C PHE A 95 -0.26 -2.64 -12.78
N CYS A 96 -1.54 -3.00 -12.74
CA CYS A 96 -2.48 -2.51 -11.73
C CYS A 96 -2.70 -3.58 -10.67
N ASN A 97 -2.67 -3.18 -9.40
CA ASN A 97 -2.92 -4.10 -8.29
C ASN A 97 -4.42 -4.33 -8.06
N PHE A 98 -5.26 -3.43 -8.56
CA PHE A 98 -6.70 -3.46 -8.35
C PHE A 98 -7.47 -4.12 -9.48
N CYS A 99 -6.96 -4.05 -10.71
CA CYS A 99 -7.62 -4.62 -11.89
C CYS A 99 -6.67 -5.47 -12.74
N THR A 100 -7.23 -6.37 -13.51
CA THR A 100 -6.49 -7.31 -14.36
C THR A 100 -6.24 -6.78 -15.77
N ILE A 101 -6.33 -5.47 -15.99
CA ILE A 101 -6.17 -4.88 -17.32
C ILE A 101 -4.77 -5.20 -17.87
N HIS A 102 -4.71 -5.57 -19.15
CA HIS A 102 -3.43 -5.76 -19.82
C HIS A 102 -2.91 -4.41 -20.34
N LYS A 103 -1.60 -4.20 -20.31
CA LYS A 103 -0.96 -2.96 -20.76
C LYS A 103 -1.31 -2.57 -22.20
N ALA A 104 -1.53 -3.55 -23.07
CA ALA A 104 -1.97 -3.31 -24.46
C ALA A 104 -3.39 -2.69 -24.56
N GLN A 105 -4.20 -2.82 -23.50
CA GLN A 105 -5.58 -2.35 -23.41
C GLN A 105 -5.70 -1.11 -22.51
N ILE A 106 -4.61 -0.41 -22.19
CA ILE A 106 -4.62 0.72 -21.25
C ILE A 106 -5.54 1.88 -21.69
N GLU A 107 -5.85 1.96 -22.99
CA GLU A 107 -6.74 2.96 -23.57
C GLU A 107 -8.23 2.55 -23.52
N GLU A 108 -8.53 1.30 -23.15
CA GLU A 108 -9.90 0.80 -23.05
C GLU A 108 -10.56 1.30 -21.75
N ILE A 109 -11.44 2.30 -21.89
CA ILE A 109 -12.14 2.92 -20.77
C ILE A 109 -13.55 2.32 -20.66
N GLY A 110 -13.91 1.84 -19.47
CA GLY A 110 -15.28 1.39 -19.16
C GLY A 110 -15.33 0.17 -18.23
N PRO A 111 -16.38 0.00 -17.41
CA PRO A 111 -16.49 -1.09 -16.42
C PRO A 111 -16.32 -2.49 -17.01
N GLN A 112 -16.70 -2.67 -18.28
CA GLN A 112 -16.63 -3.93 -19.01
C GLN A 112 -15.18 -4.41 -19.25
N PHE A 113 -14.20 -3.52 -19.21
CA PHE A 113 -12.78 -3.83 -19.42
C PHE A 113 -11.99 -3.95 -18.11
N HIS A 114 -12.64 -3.63 -16.98
CA HIS A 114 -12.01 -3.54 -15.67
C HIS A 114 -12.50 -4.66 -14.76
N TYR A 115 -11.94 -5.85 -14.94
CA TYR A 115 -12.13 -6.92 -13.96
C TYR A 115 -11.24 -6.67 -12.75
N MET A 116 -11.83 -6.72 -11.56
CA MET A 116 -11.08 -6.55 -10.32
C MET A 116 -10.18 -7.77 -10.06
N CYS A 117 -9.01 -7.54 -9.49
CA CYS A 117 -8.16 -8.60 -8.99
C CYS A 117 -8.90 -9.39 -7.91
N SER A 118 -8.93 -10.72 -8.05
CA SER A 118 -9.53 -11.61 -7.06
C SER A 118 -8.46 -12.14 -6.12
N TYR A 119 -8.75 -12.13 -4.82
CA TYR A 119 -7.92 -12.75 -3.78
C TYR A 119 -7.58 -14.21 -4.10
N GLN A 120 -8.54 -14.98 -4.61
CA GLN A 120 -8.33 -16.39 -4.97
C GLN A 120 -7.33 -16.53 -6.12
N ASN A 121 -7.45 -15.68 -7.14
CA ASN A 121 -6.53 -15.69 -8.28
C ASN A 121 -5.13 -15.32 -7.81
N HIS A 122 -5.00 -14.25 -7.02
CA HIS A 122 -3.75 -13.79 -6.42
C HIS A 122 -3.05 -14.91 -5.63
N LYS A 123 -3.74 -15.52 -4.65
CA LYS A 123 -3.20 -16.63 -3.86
C LYS A 123 -2.85 -17.84 -4.72
N SER A 124 -3.66 -18.18 -5.72
CA SER A 124 -3.39 -19.32 -6.61
C SER A 124 -2.15 -19.11 -7.45
N THR A 125 -1.90 -17.90 -7.94
CA THR A 125 -0.71 -17.56 -8.72
C THR A 125 0.54 -17.59 -7.87
N ILE A 126 0.49 -17.04 -6.65
CA ILE A 126 1.61 -17.11 -5.70
C ILE A 126 1.92 -18.57 -5.36
N ALA A 127 0.90 -19.37 -5.04
CA ALA A 127 1.07 -20.79 -4.71
C ALA A 127 1.69 -21.59 -5.87
N LYS A 128 1.29 -21.32 -7.11
CA LYS A 128 1.93 -21.91 -8.31
C LYS A 128 3.39 -21.52 -8.39
N GLY A 129 3.73 -20.24 -8.19
CA GLY A 129 5.12 -19.78 -8.16
C GLY A 129 5.96 -20.52 -7.11
N LEU A 130 5.46 -20.66 -5.88
CA LEU A 130 6.20 -21.30 -4.79
C LEU A 130 6.52 -22.79 -5.01
N GLN A 131 5.72 -23.50 -5.82
CA GLN A 131 5.93 -24.92 -6.13
C GLN A 131 6.95 -25.17 -7.24
N GLU A 132 7.32 -24.14 -7.99
CA GLU A 132 8.09 -24.25 -9.22
C GLU A 132 9.59 -23.95 -9.01
N THR A 133 10.41 -24.32 -9.99
CA THR A 133 11.85 -24.03 -9.94
C THR A 133 12.13 -22.52 -10.08
N PRO A 134 13.29 -22.00 -9.61
CA PRO A 134 13.61 -20.57 -9.69
C PRO A 134 13.51 -19.96 -11.11
N LYS A 135 13.78 -20.76 -12.15
CA LYS A 135 13.62 -20.32 -13.55
C LYS A 135 12.16 -20.18 -13.96
N GLN A 136 11.32 -21.13 -13.54
CA GLN A 136 9.88 -21.11 -13.80
C GLN A 136 9.17 -20.05 -12.94
N GLN A 137 9.63 -19.81 -11.72
CA GLN A 137 9.20 -18.67 -10.89
C GLN A 137 9.42 -17.34 -11.59
N GLN A 138 10.57 -17.14 -12.22
CA GLN A 138 10.84 -15.93 -13.01
C GLN A 138 9.92 -15.82 -14.23
N ALA A 139 9.58 -16.94 -14.88
CA ALA A 139 8.63 -16.94 -15.99
C ALA A 139 7.21 -16.57 -15.51
N ILE A 140 6.73 -17.17 -14.41
CA ILE A 140 5.43 -16.86 -13.79
C ILE A 140 5.39 -15.40 -13.32
N PHE A 141 6.48 -14.92 -12.72
CA PHE A 141 6.64 -13.51 -12.37
C PHE A 141 6.49 -12.61 -13.59
N SER A 142 7.15 -12.93 -14.70
CA SER A 142 7.06 -12.13 -15.93
C SER A 142 5.67 -12.14 -16.57
N GLU A 143 4.96 -13.27 -16.49
CA GLU A 143 3.64 -13.46 -17.11
C GLU A 143 2.52 -12.83 -16.28
N TYR A 144 2.43 -13.21 -15.00
CA TYR A 144 1.34 -12.81 -14.11
C TYR A 144 1.65 -11.58 -13.26
N ALA A 145 2.89 -11.08 -13.30
CA ALA A 145 3.31 -9.93 -12.53
C ALA A 145 3.16 -10.11 -11.01
N MET A 146 3.45 -11.29 -10.47
CA MET A 146 3.29 -11.60 -9.04
C MET A 146 4.53 -12.32 -8.45
N GLN A 147 5.01 -11.85 -7.31
CA GLN A 147 6.09 -12.38 -6.47
C GLN A 147 5.54 -12.68 -5.06
N ASP A 148 6.22 -13.55 -4.32
CA ASP A 148 5.95 -13.78 -2.90
C ASP A 148 6.25 -12.54 -2.02
N SER A 149 5.29 -12.19 -1.16
CA SER A 149 5.39 -11.10 -0.20
C SER A 149 5.26 -11.64 1.22
N ILE A 150 6.08 -11.12 2.13
CA ILE A 150 6.04 -11.50 3.55
C ILE A 150 4.68 -11.22 4.20
N LEU A 151 3.88 -10.29 3.68
CA LEU A 151 2.55 -10.03 4.22
C LEU A 151 1.56 -11.16 3.97
N GLU A 152 1.80 -12.00 2.96
CA GLU A 152 0.96 -13.14 2.63
C GLU A 152 0.98 -14.23 3.70
N ASP A 153 1.96 -14.19 4.62
CA ASP A 153 2.06 -15.07 5.79
C ASP A 153 1.03 -14.76 6.89
N LEU A 154 0.42 -13.57 6.84
CA LEU A 154 -0.66 -13.17 7.74
C LEU A 154 -1.98 -13.80 7.27
N PRO A 155 -2.70 -14.53 8.14
CA PRO A 155 -3.87 -15.31 7.73
C PRO A 155 -5.07 -14.47 7.30
N TYR A 156 -5.12 -13.21 7.72
CA TYR A 156 -6.19 -12.26 7.42
C TYR A 156 -5.83 -11.26 6.31
N TRP A 157 -4.61 -11.33 5.76
CA TRP A 157 -4.14 -10.35 4.80
C TRP A 157 -4.67 -10.63 3.39
N ASP A 158 -5.22 -9.59 2.76
CA ASP A 158 -5.67 -9.58 1.37
C ASP A 158 -5.07 -8.37 0.64
N ALA A 159 -4.01 -8.62 -0.13
CA ALA A 159 -3.32 -7.60 -0.91
C ALA A 159 -4.22 -6.88 -1.93
N THR A 160 -5.34 -7.48 -2.34
CA THR A 160 -6.27 -6.88 -3.33
C THR A 160 -7.19 -5.84 -2.70
N ARG A 161 -7.37 -5.86 -1.38
CA ARG A 161 -8.34 -5.00 -0.66
C ARG A 161 -7.74 -4.16 0.47
N MET A 162 -6.63 -4.62 1.05
CA MET A 162 -6.02 -4.02 2.24
C MET A 162 -4.90 -3.05 1.89
N ILE A 163 -4.91 -2.52 0.68
CA ILE A 163 -3.91 -1.60 0.15
C ILE A 163 -4.60 -0.34 -0.31
N ASN A 164 -4.08 0.80 0.15
CA ASN A 164 -4.51 2.12 -0.28
C ASN A 164 -3.35 2.86 -0.91
N LEU A 165 -3.60 3.48 -2.06
CA LEU A 165 -2.65 4.36 -2.71
C LEU A 165 -2.51 5.66 -1.93
N ASP A 166 -1.28 6.08 -1.69
CA ASP A 166 -1.01 7.38 -1.10
C ASP A 166 -1.49 8.49 -2.05
N LEU A 167 -2.47 9.27 -1.59
CA LEU A 167 -3.06 10.38 -2.32
C LEU A 167 -2.02 11.45 -2.66
N MET A 168 -1.08 11.73 -1.73
CA MET A 168 -0.13 12.82 -1.90
C MET A 168 0.83 12.51 -3.07
N HIS A 169 1.47 11.35 -3.05
CA HIS A 169 2.44 11.00 -4.08
C HIS A 169 1.80 10.65 -5.42
N ASN A 170 0.68 9.91 -5.41
CA ASN A 170 0.08 9.43 -6.65
C ASN A 170 -0.83 10.47 -7.31
N LEU A 171 -1.75 11.07 -6.55
CA LEU A 171 -2.71 12.02 -7.11
C LEU A 171 -2.14 13.44 -7.19
N ILE A 172 -1.60 13.98 -6.09
CA ILE A 172 -1.18 15.38 -6.04
C ILE A 172 0.15 15.59 -6.77
N LEU A 173 1.18 14.85 -6.38
CA LEU A 173 2.54 15.00 -6.94
C LEU A 173 2.74 14.26 -8.26
N GLY A 174 1.91 13.26 -8.56
CA GLY A 174 1.88 12.56 -9.84
C GLY A 174 0.90 13.22 -10.80
N ILE A 175 -0.36 12.80 -10.74
CA ILE A 175 -1.40 13.12 -11.74
C ILE A 175 -1.63 14.63 -11.86
N LEU A 176 -1.89 15.32 -10.74
CA LEU A 176 -2.26 16.74 -10.76
C LEU A 176 -1.10 17.60 -11.25
N LYS A 177 0.13 17.32 -10.79
CA LYS A 177 1.35 17.97 -11.27
C LYS A 177 1.51 17.78 -12.79
N ASP A 178 1.44 16.54 -13.26
CA ASP A 178 1.60 16.24 -14.69
C ASP A 178 0.49 16.86 -15.53
N HIS A 179 -0.76 16.86 -15.04
CA HIS A 179 -1.88 17.48 -15.74
C HIS A 179 -1.74 19.00 -15.80
N ALA A 180 -1.37 19.64 -14.69
CA ALA A 180 -1.14 21.08 -14.63
C ALA A 180 -0.01 21.50 -15.60
N ALA A 181 1.10 20.76 -15.61
CA ALA A 181 2.24 21.05 -16.47
C ALA A 181 1.99 20.74 -17.95
N LEU A 182 1.43 19.57 -18.27
CA LEU A 182 1.34 19.06 -19.65
C LEU A 182 0.04 19.40 -20.37
N LYS A 183 -1.06 19.62 -19.65
CA LYS A 183 -2.38 19.90 -20.24
C LYS A 183 -2.81 21.33 -20.03
N LEU A 184 -2.60 21.88 -18.84
CA LEU A 184 -2.96 23.26 -18.52
C LEU A 184 -1.82 24.25 -18.77
N CYS A 185 -0.61 23.75 -19.05
CA CYS A 185 0.59 24.56 -19.29
C CYS A 185 0.87 25.56 -18.16
N ILE A 186 0.52 25.22 -16.92
CA ILE A 186 0.80 26.04 -15.75
C ILE A 186 2.26 25.77 -15.35
N PRO A 187 3.15 26.77 -15.45
CA PRO A 187 4.54 26.59 -15.08
C PRO A 187 4.65 26.41 -13.56
N GLU A 188 5.45 25.44 -13.14
CA GLU A 188 5.84 25.32 -11.74
C GLU A 188 6.67 26.56 -11.37
N SER A 189 6.34 27.24 -10.28
CA SER A 189 6.92 28.53 -9.88
C SER A 189 8.45 28.53 -9.71
N LYS A 190 9.09 27.34 -9.71
CA LYS A 190 10.54 27.13 -9.64
C LYS A 190 11.08 26.00 -10.54
N SER A 191 10.37 25.54 -11.56
CA SER A 191 10.96 24.56 -12.49
C SER A 191 11.19 25.15 -13.87
N LYS A 192 12.47 25.11 -14.29
CA LYS A 192 12.81 25.03 -15.71
C LYS A 192 11.92 23.96 -16.29
N ILE A 193 11.09 24.34 -17.26
CA ILE A 193 10.26 23.41 -18.01
C ILE A 193 11.21 22.37 -18.61
N TYR A 194 11.36 21.22 -17.97
CA TYR A 194 11.88 20.04 -18.62
C TYR A 194 10.75 19.58 -19.55
N PHE A 195 10.70 20.18 -20.74
CA PHE A 195 10.10 19.52 -21.89
C PHE A 195 10.82 18.19 -22.01
N ARG A 196 10.20 17.13 -21.50
CA ARG A 196 10.58 15.77 -21.86
C ARG A 196 10.40 15.73 -23.37
N SER A 197 11.52 15.77 -24.09
CA SER A 197 11.58 15.81 -25.54
C SER A 197 10.80 14.63 -26.12
N HIS A 198 9.52 14.87 -26.38
CA HIS A 198 8.94 14.66 -27.68
C HIS A 198 8.49 16.02 -28.22
N ARG A 199 9.32 16.52 -29.16
CA ARG A 199 9.32 17.80 -29.89
C ARG A 199 10.23 18.89 -29.35
N LYS A 200 11.29 19.15 -30.12
CA LYS A 200 12.28 20.22 -30.02
C LYS A 200 11.62 21.60 -29.90
N PHE A 201 12.02 22.40 -28.91
CA PHE A 201 12.41 23.80 -29.10
C PHE A 201 13.29 24.28 -27.94
N ASN A 202 14.20 25.19 -28.24
CA ASN A 202 15.48 25.45 -27.59
C ASN A 202 15.48 26.36 -26.33
N ASP A 203 16.57 26.20 -25.55
CA ASP A 203 17.36 27.18 -24.79
C ASP A 203 17.09 27.55 -23.29
N THR A 204 18.02 27.06 -22.46
CA THR A 204 18.88 27.73 -21.44
C THR A 204 18.38 28.25 -20.06
N ASN A 205 19.05 27.69 -19.02
CA ASN A 205 19.64 28.28 -17.79
C ASN A 205 18.87 28.70 -16.51
N SER A 206 19.56 28.43 -15.37
CA SER A 206 19.41 28.83 -13.93
C SER A 206 18.06 28.70 -13.19
N SER A 207 17.89 28.56 -11.87
CA SER A 207 18.55 27.95 -10.69
C SER A 207 17.72 28.39 -9.45
N ASP A 208 17.55 27.49 -8.48
CA ASP A 208 17.37 27.66 -7.01
C ASP A 208 16.05 28.04 -6.27
N SER A 209 15.74 27.14 -5.31
CA SER A 209 15.36 27.31 -3.88
C SER A 209 14.01 27.88 -3.43
N ASP A 210 13.15 26.98 -2.90
CA ASP A 210 12.43 26.94 -1.59
C ASP A 210 11.25 27.85 -1.13
N SER A 211 10.35 27.18 -0.40
CA SER A 211 9.47 27.59 0.72
C SER A 211 7.93 27.69 0.53
N MET A 212 7.26 26.70 1.16
CA MET A 212 6.03 26.65 1.99
C MET A 212 4.87 27.65 1.81
N THR A 213 3.63 27.13 1.74
CA THR A 213 2.64 27.22 2.84
C THR A 213 1.32 26.49 2.52
N SER A 214 0.77 25.86 3.55
CA SER A 214 -0.44 25.03 3.62
C SER A 214 -1.75 25.81 3.48
N ASN A 215 -2.82 25.15 3.01
CA ASN A 215 -4.17 25.44 3.55
C ASN A 215 -5.16 24.27 3.45
N SER A 216 -5.99 24.22 4.49
CA SER A 216 -6.80 23.12 5.01
C SER A 216 -8.23 23.11 4.47
N SER A 217 -8.61 22.06 3.74
CA SER A 217 -10.04 21.75 3.49
C SER A 217 -10.33 20.29 3.10
N LEU A 218 -9.36 19.37 3.16
CA LEU A 218 -9.49 18.01 2.61
C LEU A 218 -9.95 16.94 3.64
N ASP A 219 -10.19 17.31 4.90
CA ASP A 219 -10.30 16.35 6.01
C ASP A 219 -11.69 15.74 6.24
N GLN A 220 -12.77 16.30 5.68
CA GLN A 220 -14.13 15.83 6.01
C GLN A 220 -14.64 14.67 5.16
N ILE A 221 -14.15 14.52 3.93
CA ILE A 221 -14.62 13.50 2.98
C ILE A 221 -13.94 12.15 3.26
N THR A 222 -12.65 12.17 3.61
CA THR A 222 -11.83 11.00 3.94
C THR A 222 -12.31 10.24 5.20
N LEU A 223 -12.92 10.94 6.16
CA LEU A 223 -13.43 10.32 7.40
C LEU A 223 -14.65 9.41 7.18
N ARG A 224 -15.55 9.74 6.24
CA ARG A 224 -16.75 8.93 5.97
C ARG A 224 -16.40 7.61 5.28
N GLU A 225 -15.51 7.66 4.30
CA GLU A 225 -15.04 6.48 3.57
C GLU A 225 -14.23 5.55 4.48
N ALA A 226 -13.33 6.12 5.30
CA ALA A 226 -12.60 5.36 6.30
C ALA A 226 -13.50 4.70 7.37
N CYS A 227 -14.66 5.30 7.68
CA CYS A 227 -15.65 4.72 8.59
C CYS A 227 -16.51 3.63 7.93
N SER A 228 -16.64 3.61 6.60
CA SER A 228 -17.27 2.49 5.88
C SER A 228 -16.33 1.29 5.87
N LEU A 229 -15.08 1.50 5.46
CA LEU A 229 -14.05 0.44 5.42
C LEU A 229 -13.82 -0.22 6.79
N ARG A 230 -13.88 0.55 7.89
CA ARG A 230 -13.80 0.00 9.25
C ARG A 230 -14.98 -0.90 9.61
N ARG A 231 -16.20 -0.58 9.17
CA ARG A 231 -17.38 -1.42 9.44
C ARG A 231 -17.34 -2.72 8.64
N ASP A 232 -16.89 -2.64 7.40
CA ASP A 232 -16.80 -3.81 6.53
C ASP A 232 -15.69 -4.76 7.00
N ALA A 233 -14.55 -4.22 7.44
CA ALA A 233 -13.49 -5.02 8.04
C ALA A 233 -13.88 -5.65 9.39
N ALA A 234 -14.62 -4.94 10.24
CA ALA A 234 -15.12 -5.49 11.50
C ALA A 234 -16.07 -6.68 11.27
N LYS A 235 -16.88 -6.65 10.21
CA LYS A 235 -17.74 -7.78 9.82
C LYS A 235 -16.92 -8.99 9.37
N ILE A 236 -15.91 -8.76 8.51
CA ILE A 236 -15.02 -9.83 8.03
C ILE A 236 -14.26 -10.48 9.20
N ILE A 237 -13.78 -9.68 10.15
CA ILE A 237 -13.10 -10.20 11.35
C ILE A 237 -14.06 -11.07 12.17
N ASN A 238 -15.30 -10.64 12.39
CA ASN A 238 -16.28 -11.40 13.17
C ASN A 238 -16.73 -12.70 12.48
N GLU A 239 -16.80 -12.73 11.15
CA GLU A 239 -17.17 -13.91 10.36
C GLU A 239 -16.03 -14.94 10.27
N SER A 240 -14.77 -14.51 10.44
CA SER A 240 -13.58 -15.38 10.38
C SER A 240 -13.22 -16.07 11.71
N LEU A 241 -13.96 -15.80 12.79
CA LEU A 241 -13.74 -16.44 14.09
C LEU A 241 -14.29 -17.89 14.09
N PRO A 242 -13.51 -18.91 14.49
CA PRO A 242 -14.06 -20.25 14.68
C PRO A 242 -15.08 -20.23 15.82
N THR A 243 -16.31 -20.65 15.51
CA THR A 243 -17.37 -20.83 16.52
C THR A 243 -16.93 -21.90 17.51
N THR A 244 -16.55 -21.49 18.71
CA THR A 244 -16.41 -22.41 19.85
C THR A 244 -17.82 -22.87 20.23
N SER A 245 -18.21 -24.04 19.74
CA SER A 245 -19.34 -24.78 20.28
C SER A 245 -19.00 -25.24 21.70
N THR A 246 -19.70 -24.67 22.67
CA THR A 246 -19.92 -25.25 24.00
C THR A 246 -20.56 -26.63 23.91
#